data_AF-A0A1H0FJD4-F1
#
_entry.id   AF-A0A1H0FJD4-F1
#
_cell.length_a   1.000
_cell.length_b   1.000
_cell.length_c   1.000
_cell.angle_alpha   90.00
_cell.angle_beta   90.00
_cell.angle_gamma   90.00
#
_symmetry.space_group_name_H-M   'P 1'
#
loop_
_entity.id
_entity.type
_entity.pdbx_description
1 polymer ?
#
loop_
_entity_poly.entity_id
_entity_poly.type
_entity_poly.pdbx_seq_one_letter_code
_entity_poly.pdbx_strand_id
1 'polypeptide(L)'
;MEPDGAVLAGLGVDPGRADLTVVQFSTAFCGPCRATRARLRQLQATRPGLVLVEVDAESHLDAVRALGVDRTPTLLYLDRSGRLVGRSSGAPRPAELAAVVDAHVPAPASRVERGA
;
A
#
# COMPACT_ATOMS: atom_id res chain seq x y z
N MET A 1 13.70 11.62 11.41
CA MET A 1 12.51 10.77 11.26
C MET A 1 11.43 11.69 10.74
N GLU A 2 11.00 11.50 9.50
CA GLU A 2 9.88 12.26 8.94
C GLU A 2 8.65 12.05 9.83
N PRO A 3 7.83 13.09 10.09
CA PRO A 3 6.69 13.01 10.99
C PRO A 3 5.72 11.89 10.60
N ASP A 4 5.57 11.63 9.30
CA ASP A 4 4.71 10.58 8.77
C ASP A 4 5.15 9.18 9.22
N GLY A 5 6.45 8.91 9.30
CA GLY A 5 6.99 7.61 9.68
C GLY A 5 6.66 7.23 11.12
N ALA A 6 6.70 8.19 12.04
CA ALA A 6 6.35 7.97 13.45
C ALA A 6 4.85 7.66 13.61
N VAL A 7 3.99 8.37 12.87
CA VAL A 7 2.54 8.12 12.86
C VAL A 7 2.25 6.72 12.31
N LEU A 8 2.88 6.34 11.19
CA LEU A 8 2.71 5.02 10.58
C LEU A 8 3.19 3.89 11.50
N ALA A 9 4.32 4.07 12.20
CA ALA A 9 4.79 3.11 13.19
C ALA A 9 3.78 2.95 14.35
N GLY A 10 3.14 4.03 14.80
CA GLY A 10 2.08 4.00 15.80
C GLY A 10 0.82 3.24 15.35
N LEU A 11 0.59 3.12 14.05
CA LEU A 11 -0.47 2.30 13.45
C LEU A 11 -0.07 0.83 13.28
N GLY A 12 1.13 0.43 13.73
CA GLY A 12 1.65 -0.92 13.57
C GLY A 12 2.20 -1.23 12.17
N VAL A 13 2.48 -0.20 11.36
CA VAL A 13 3.09 -0.39 10.03
C VAL A 13 4.58 -0.71 10.20
N ASP A 14 4.98 -1.90 9.74
CA ASP A 14 6.39 -2.36 9.71
C ASP A 14 6.84 -2.52 8.26
N PRO A 15 7.36 -1.45 7.62
CA PRO A 15 7.78 -1.49 6.23
C PRO A 15 9.01 -2.37 5.99
N GLY A 16 9.81 -2.66 7.02
CA GLY A 16 11.05 -3.43 6.89
C GLY A 16 10.84 -4.90 6.48
N ARG A 17 9.60 -5.39 6.57
CA ARG A 17 9.18 -6.76 6.23
C ARG A 17 8.90 -6.99 4.76
N ALA A 18 8.84 -5.93 3.94
CA ALA A 18 8.40 -6.00 2.55
C ALA A 18 9.18 -5.03 1.67
N ASP A 19 9.25 -5.31 0.37
CA ASP A 19 9.83 -4.38 -0.61
C ASP A 19 8.88 -3.20 -0.86
N LEU A 20 7.57 -3.45 -0.81
CA LEU A 20 6.52 -2.44 -0.85
C LEU A 20 5.46 -2.72 0.22
N THR A 21 5.20 -1.74 1.07
CA THR A 21 4.08 -1.74 2.01
C THR A 21 3.03 -0.74 1.56
N VAL A 22 1.81 -1.20 1.37
CA VAL A 22 0.65 -0.39 0.99
C VAL A 22 -0.25 -0.22 2.20
N VAL A 23 -0.37 1.01 2.69
CA VAL A 23 -1.28 1.35 3.79
C VAL A 23 -2.56 1.91 3.20
N GLN A 24 -3.68 1.21 3.36
CA GLN A 24 -4.98 1.64 2.87
C GLN A 24 -5.83 2.17 4.04
N PHE A 25 -6.08 3.48 4.04
CA PHE A 25 -7.11 4.08 4.89
C PHE A 25 -8.49 3.77 4.31
N SER A 26 -9.37 3.22 5.14
CA SER A 26 -10.71 2.79 4.76
C SER A 26 -11.73 3.11 5.85
N THR A 27 -13.01 3.00 5.51
CA THR A 27 -14.14 3.11 6.44
C THR A 27 -15.00 1.85 6.35
N ALA A 28 -15.81 1.57 7.37
CA ALA A 28 -16.51 0.29 7.55
C ALA A 28 -17.35 -0.15 6.34
N PHE A 29 -17.89 0.80 5.57
CA PHE A 29 -18.79 0.54 4.44
C PHE A 29 -18.33 1.04 3.07
N CYS A 30 -17.03 1.26 2.88
CA CYS A 30 -16.49 1.78 1.64
C CYS A 30 -16.37 0.69 0.54
N GLY A 31 -17.31 0.69 -0.42
CA GLY A 31 -17.27 -0.19 -1.61
C GLY A 31 -15.96 -0.12 -2.42
N PRO A 32 -15.48 1.08 -2.79
CA PRO A 32 -14.19 1.25 -3.47
C PRO A 32 -13.00 0.71 -2.67
N CYS A 33 -13.02 0.85 -1.34
CA CYS A 33 -11.97 0.33 -0.46
C CYS A 33 -11.89 -1.21 -0.52
N ARG A 34 -13.05 -1.89 -0.55
CA ARG A 34 -13.12 -3.34 -0.71
C ARG A 34 -12.59 -3.80 -2.07
N ALA A 35 -12.91 -3.07 -3.14
CA ALA A 35 -12.41 -3.38 -4.48
C ALA A 35 -10.88 -3.22 -4.58
N THR A 36 -10.31 -2.14 -4.06
CA THR A 36 -8.86 -1.93 -4.01
C THR A 36 -8.16 -2.99 -3.18
N ARG A 37 -8.69 -3.32 -2.01
CA ARG A 37 -8.19 -4.41 -1.16
C ARG A 37 -8.15 -5.74 -1.90
N ALA A 38 -9.25 -6.12 -2.56
CA ALA A 38 -9.31 -7.40 -3.28
C ALA A 38 -8.21 -7.49 -4.35
N ARG A 39 -7.95 -6.40 -5.08
CA ARG A 39 -6.87 -6.34 -6.07
C ARG A 39 -5.49 -6.43 -5.45
N LEU A 40 -5.24 -5.71 -4.36
CA LEU A 40 -3.97 -5.82 -3.63
C LEU A 40 -3.73 -7.25 -3.15
N ARG A 41 -4.76 -7.92 -2.60
CA ARG A 41 -4.67 -9.34 -2.20
C ARG A 41 -4.37 -10.27 -3.38
N GLN A 42 -4.93 -10.01 -4.56
CA GLN A 42 -4.59 -10.76 -5.78
C GLN A 42 -3.13 -10.55 -6.20
N LEU A 43 -2.63 -9.31 -6.13
CA LEU A 43 -1.22 -9.01 -6.45
C LEU A 43 -0.28 -9.68 -5.46
N GLN A 44 -0.60 -9.68 -4.17
CA GLN A 44 0.17 -10.35 -3.11
C GLN A 44 0.39 -11.83 -3.38
N ALA A 45 -0.59 -12.52 -3.99
CA ALA A 45 -0.48 -13.94 -4.30
C ALA A 45 0.68 -14.26 -5.27
N THR A 46 1.11 -13.28 -6.08
CA THR A 46 2.19 -13.45 -7.06
C THR A 46 3.43 -12.61 -6.72
N ARG A 47 3.36 -11.77 -5.68
CA ARG A 47 4.38 -10.79 -5.30
C ARG A 47 4.59 -10.84 -3.78
N PRO A 48 5.43 -11.76 -3.27
CA PRO A 48 5.62 -11.95 -1.83
C PRO A 48 6.25 -10.73 -1.12
N GLY A 49 6.92 -9.84 -1.87
CA GLY A 49 7.44 -8.57 -1.35
C GLY A 49 6.40 -7.46 -1.17
N LEU A 50 5.10 -7.74 -1.42
CA LEU A 50 3.99 -6.79 -1.23
C LEU A 50 3.24 -7.07 0.09
N VAL A 51 3.18 -6.06 0.96
CA VAL A 51 2.36 -6.08 2.17
C VAL A 51 1.23 -5.06 2.08
N LEU A 52 0.04 -5.44 2.52
CA LEU A 52 -1.12 -4.56 2.67
C LEU A 52 -1.46 -4.42 4.14
N VAL A 53 -1.47 -3.18 4.63
CA VAL A 53 -1.96 -2.80 5.95
C VAL A 53 -3.25 -2.02 5.79
N GLU A 54 -4.32 -2.47 6.43
CA GLU A 54 -5.63 -1.80 6.41
C GLU A 54 -5.78 -0.98 7.68
N VAL A 55 -6.04 0.31 7.54
CA VAL A 55 -6.26 1.23 8.65
C VAL A 55 -7.70 1.73 8.57
N ASP A 56 -8.43 1.55 9.65
CA ASP A 56 -9.75 2.17 9.80
C ASP A 56 -9.57 3.66 10.12
N ALA A 57 -9.99 4.52 9.19
CA ALA A 57 -9.84 5.96 9.30
C ALA A 57 -10.70 6.54 10.42
N GLU A 58 -11.87 5.94 10.68
CA GLU A 58 -12.82 6.38 11.71
C GLU A 58 -12.27 6.16 13.12
N SER A 59 -11.47 5.10 13.31
CA SER A 59 -10.81 4.77 14.57
C SER A 59 -9.46 5.48 14.79
N HIS A 60 -8.88 6.11 13.76
CA HIS A 60 -7.53 6.70 13.80
C HIS A 60 -7.50 8.15 13.29
N LEU A 61 -8.40 8.99 13.81
CA LEU A 61 -8.58 10.37 13.35
C LEU A 61 -7.32 11.24 13.46
N ASP A 62 -6.48 11.03 14.48
CA ASP A 62 -5.22 11.76 14.63
C ASP A 62 -4.23 11.44 13.52
N ALA A 63 -4.13 10.16 13.13
CA ALA A 63 -3.30 9.74 12.02
C ALA A 63 -3.83 10.25 10.67
N VAL A 64 -5.15 10.21 10.47
CA VAL A 64 -5.83 10.78 9.30
C VAL A 64 -5.49 12.25 9.13
N ARG A 65 -5.53 13.03 10.22
CA ARG A 65 -5.16 14.45 10.22
C ARG A 65 -3.68 14.65 9.93
N ALA A 66 -2.80 13.91 10.62
CA ALA A 66 -1.36 14.06 10.47
C ALA A 66 -0.87 13.69 9.06
N LEU A 67 -1.45 12.67 8.43
CA LEU A 67 -1.07 12.17 7.10
C LEU A 67 -1.85 12.85 5.95
N GLY A 68 -2.74 13.80 6.28
CA GLY A 68 -3.55 14.53 5.30
C GLY A 68 -4.48 13.63 4.49
N VAL A 69 -5.22 12.74 5.16
CA VAL A 69 -6.20 11.85 4.53
C VAL A 69 -7.56 12.57 4.48
N ASP A 70 -7.94 13.11 3.32
CA ASP A 70 -9.21 13.83 3.13
C ASP A 70 -10.37 12.93 2.69
N ARG A 71 -10.05 11.79 2.09
CA ARG A 71 -11.05 10.86 1.49
C ARG A 71 -10.61 9.41 1.56
N THR A 72 -11.58 8.52 1.48
CA THR A 72 -11.35 7.06 1.43
C THR A 72 -11.74 6.47 0.07
N PRO A 73 -10.97 5.49 -0.44
CA PRO A 73 -9.72 5.01 0.12
C PRO A 73 -8.59 6.01 -0.10
N THR A 74 -7.67 6.14 0.85
CA THR A 74 -6.35 6.75 0.59
C THR A 74 -5.29 5.68 0.75
N LEU A 75 -4.38 5.59 -0.21
CA LEU A 75 -3.28 4.63 -0.20
C LEU A 75 -1.97 5.38 -0.01
N LEU A 76 -1.14 4.92 0.92
CA LEU A 76 0.24 5.33 1.08
C LEU A 76 1.14 4.17 0.68
N TYR A 77 2.13 4.45 -0.17
CA TYR A 77 3.08 3.47 -0.66
C TYR A 77 4.42 3.70 0.03
N LEU A 78 4.89 2.71 0.77
CA LEU A 78 6.14 2.78 1.53
C LEU A 78 7.15 1.79 0.96
N ASP A 79 8.37 2.25 0.71
CA ASP A 79 9.49 1.33 0.44
C ASP A 79 9.93 0.61 1.72
N ARG A 80 10.82 -0.37 1.56
CA ARG A 80 11.38 -1.14 2.68
C ARG A 80 12.05 -0.30 3.76
N SER A 81 12.54 0.89 3.42
CA SER A 81 13.15 1.83 4.38
C SER A 81 12.09 2.63 5.16
N GLY A 82 10.81 2.47 4.85
CA GLY A 82 9.71 3.20 5.45
C GLY A 82 9.52 4.60 4.88
N ARG A 83 10.11 4.90 3.71
CA ARG A 83 9.93 6.18 3.05
C ARG A 83 8.68 6.14 2.17
N LEU A 84 7.91 7.22 2.19
CA LEU A 84 6.76 7.41 1.31
C LEU A 84 7.25 7.58 -0.14
N VAL A 85 7.01 6.57 -0.97
CA VAL A 85 7.36 6.57 -2.40
C VAL A 85 6.20 7.04 -3.28
N GLY A 86 5.00 7.12 -2.73
CA GLY A 86 3.85 7.73 -3.40
C GLY A 86 2.58 7.67 -2.56
N ARG A 87 1.52 8.27 -3.09
CA ARG A 87 0.17 8.18 -2.52
C ARG A 87 -0.91 8.22 -3.59
N SER A 88 -2.05 7.63 -3.29
CA SER A 88 -3.28 7.76 -4.08
C SER A 88 -4.42 8.26 -3.20
N SER A 89 -4.96 9.44 -3.52
CA SER A 89 -6.15 9.98 -2.86
C SER A 89 -7.40 9.55 -3.64
N GLY A 90 -8.03 8.47 -3.18
CA GLY A 90 -9.11 7.78 -3.89
C GLY A 90 -8.68 6.40 -4.40
N ALA A 91 -9.63 5.67 -4.98
CA ALA A 91 -9.34 4.35 -5.53
C ALA A 91 -8.56 4.49 -6.86
N PRO A 92 -7.30 4.02 -6.93
CA PRO A 92 -6.54 4.05 -8.18
C PRO A 92 -7.16 3.10 -9.22
N ARG A 93 -6.92 3.37 -10.51
CA ARG A 93 -7.28 2.41 -11.55
C ARG A 93 -6.46 1.13 -11.36
N PRO A 94 -6.99 -0.04 -11.80
CA PRO A 94 -6.27 -1.30 -11.62
C PRO A 94 -4.88 -1.29 -12.26
N ALA A 95 -4.74 -0.67 -13.44
CA ALA A 95 -3.46 -0.56 -14.12
C ALA A 95 -2.45 0.33 -13.36
N GLU A 96 -2.90 1.45 -12.78
CA GLU A 96 -2.04 2.33 -11.98
C GLU A 96 -1.55 1.61 -10.71
N LEU A 97 -2.46 0.89 -10.04
CA LEU A 97 -2.12 0.11 -8.86
C LEU A 97 -1.11 -1.00 -9.18
N ALA A 98 -1.31 -1.72 -10.29
CA ALA A 98 -0.37 -2.74 -10.74
C ALA A 98 1.00 -2.14 -11.09
N ALA A 99 1.04 -1.01 -11.80
CA ALA A 99 2.27 -0.33 -12.18
C ALA A 99 3.09 0.11 -10.96
N VAL A 100 2.46 0.69 -9.94
CA VAL A 100 3.14 1.03 -8.68
C VAL A 100 3.69 -0.22 -8.02
N VAL A 101 2.92 -1.29 -7.95
CA VAL A 101 3.38 -2.54 -7.36
C VAL A 101 4.55 -3.13 -8.14
N ASP A 102 4.50 -3.16 -9.47
CA ASP A 102 5.56 -3.71 -10.32
C ASP A 102 6.86 -2.90 -10.25
N ALA A 103 6.78 -1.59 -10.05
CA ALA A 103 7.95 -0.73 -9.89
C ALA A 103 8.77 -1.04 -8.62
N HIS A 104 8.15 -1.62 -7.59
CA HIS A 104 8.79 -1.88 -6.30
C HIS A 104 8.89 -3.36 -5.94
N VAL A 105 7.98 -4.19 -6.47
CA VAL A 105 7.92 -5.63 -6.25
C VAL A 105 7.74 -6.29 -7.63
N PRO A 106 8.83 -6.43 -8.40
CA PRO A 106 8.74 -7.05 -9.71
C PRO A 106 8.18 -8.47 -9.56
N ALA A 107 7.34 -8.88 -10.51
CA ALA A 107 6.91 -10.27 -10.59
C ALA A 107 8.13 -11.20 -10.60
N PRO A 108 8.06 -12.39 -9.99
CA PRO A 108 9.15 -13.35 -10.05
C PRO A 108 9.50 -13.55 -11.53
N ALA A 109 10.76 -13.30 -11.89
CA ALA A 109 11.22 -13.53 -13.24
C ALA A 109 10.93 -14.99 -13.55
N SER A 110 9.97 -15.24 -14.44
CA SER A 110 9.90 -16.53 -15.10
C SER A 110 11.28 -16.71 -15.73
N ARG A 111 11.99 -17.76 -15.30
CA ARG A 111 13.24 -18.16 -15.91
C ARG A 111 12.93 -18.43 -17.37
N VAL A 112 13.08 -17.42 -18.22
CA VAL A 112 13.27 -17.63 -19.65
C VAL A 112 14.67 -18.22 -19.72
N GLU A 113 14.70 -19.55 -19.80
CA GLU A 113 15.92 -20.27 -20.10
C GLU A 113 16.47 -19.66 -21.39
N ARG A 114 17.66 -19.04 -21.30
CA ARG A 114 18.44 -18.65 -22.47
C ARG A 114 18.82 -19.93 -23.20
N GLY A 115 17.97 -20.35 -24.13
CA GLY A 115 18.36 -21.24 -25.21
C GLY A 115 18.97 -20.39 -26.34
N ALA A 116 20.30 -20.41 -26.43
CA ALA A 116 21.09 -20.23 -27.65
C ALA A 116 22.54 -20.60 -27.36
#